data_AF-A0A941EW23-F1
#
_entry.id   AF-A0A941EW23-F1
#
_cell.length_a   1.000
_cell.length_b   1.000
_cell.length_c   1.000
_cell.angle_alpha   90.00
_cell.angle_beta   90.00
_cell.angle_gamma   90.00
#
_symmetry.space_group_name_H-M   'P 1'
#
loop_
_entity.id
_entity.type
_entity.pdbx_description
1 polymer ?
#
loop_
_entity_poly.entity_id
_entity_poly.type
_entity_poly.pdbx_seq_one_letter_code
_entity_poly.pdbx_strand_id
1 'polypeptide(L)'
;HHPMHPMRQRLAGLGVTEAENLAALRHGHPVRIAGLVTHRQRPPTANGICFLNLEDPTGMINVIVPAKTWAALDRRTRYAGALLIHGTVESKDGSVNVLAGRLSPIVIGGAPDRSRSFR
;
A
#
# COMPACT_ATOMS: atom_id res chain seq x y z
N HIS A 1 -2.57 2.15 -25.22
CA HIS A 1 -3.45 1.73 -24.12
C HIS A 1 -2.60 1.33 -22.92
N HIS A 2 -2.47 2.20 -21.91
CA HIS A 2 -1.69 1.86 -20.72
C HIS A 2 -2.46 0.90 -19.80
N PRO A 3 -1.85 -0.19 -19.29
CA PRO A 3 -2.50 -1.17 -18.41
C PRO A 3 -3.10 -0.58 -17.13
N MET A 4 -2.72 0.66 -16.76
CA MET A 4 -3.10 1.31 -15.51
C MET A 4 -4.33 2.22 -15.59
N HIS A 5 -4.87 2.47 -16.79
CA HIS A 5 -6.08 3.32 -16.96
C HIS A 5 -7.33 2.80 -16.22
N PRO A 6 -7.65 1.49 -16.23
CA PRO A 6 -8.77 0.93 -15.47
C PRO A 6 -8.60 1.06 -13.94
N MET A 7 -7.36 1.19 -13.48
CA MET A 7 -7.01 1.34 -12.07
C MET A 7 -7.40 2.73 -11.56
N ARG A 8 -7.07 3.80 -12.31
CA ARG A 8 -7.34 5.19 -11.92
C ARG A 8 -8.83 5.45 -11.63
N GLN A 9 -9.74 4.99 -12.51
CA GLN A 9 -11.19 5.18 -12.31
C GLN A 9 -11.73 4.41 -11.09
N ARG A 10 -11.25 3.18 -10.85
CA ARG A 10 -11.64 2.39 -9.68
C ARG A 10 -11.09 2.99 -8.38
N LEU A 11 -9.87 3.53 -8.38
CA LEU A 11 -9.26 4.16 -7.22
C LEU A 11 -9.97 5.47 -6.82
N ALA A 12 -10.33 6.29 -7.82
CA ALA A 12 -11.07 7.54 -7.58
C ALA A 12 -12.41 7.30 -6.85
N GLY A 13 -13.15 6.26 -7.23
CA GLY A 13 -14.41 5.90 -6.56
C GLY A 13 -14.27 5.39 -5.12
N LEU A 14 -13.06 5.07 -4.67
CA LEU A 14 -12.78 4.57 -3.31
C LEU A 14 -12.32 5.68 -2.35
N GLY A 15 -12.18 6.92 -2.84
CA GLY A 15 -11.60 8.03 -2.09
C GLY A 15 -10.13 7.81 -1.78
N VAL A 16 -9.39 7.21 -2.73
CA VAL A 16 -7.96 6.93 -2.60
C VAL A 16 -7.15 8.18 -2.91
N THR A 17 -6.20 8.48 -2.05
CA THR A 17 -5.15 9.46 -2.27
C THR A 17 -4.08 8.85 -3.17
N GLU A 18 -3.80 9.50 -4.30
CA GLU A 18 -2.74 9.11 -5.23
C GLU A 18 -1.36 9.36 -4.61
N ALA A 19 -0.37 8.54 -4.98
CA ALA A 19 0.99 8.59 -4.44
C ALA A 19 1.62 9.99 -4.54
N GLU A 20 1.46 10.67 -5.68
CA GLU A 20 2.04 12.00 -5.92
C GLU A 20 1.50 13.07 -4.95
N ASN A 21 0.30 12.87 -4.41
CA ASN A 21 -0.35 13.84 -3.52
C ASN A 21 -0.01 13.62 -2.04
N LEU A 22 0.59 12.48 -1.67
CA LEU A 22 0.88 12.16 -0.27
C LEU A 22 1.86 13.15 0.35
N ALA A 23 2.84 13.64 -0.41
CA ALA A 23 3.84 14.57 0.10
C ALA A 23 3.30 15.95 0.46
N ALA A 24 2.15 16.34 -0.09
CA ALA A 24 1.48 17.59 0.24
C ALA A 24 0.65 17.50 1.54
N LEU A 25 0.42 16.30 2.07
CA LEU A 25 -0.40 16.08 3.25
C LEU A 25 0.42 16.22 4.54
N ARG A 26 -0.23 16.74 5.58
CA ARG A 26 0.38 16.86 6.90
C ARG A 26 0.59 15.49 7.56
N HIS A 27 1.62 15.39 8.39
CA HIS A 27 1.79 14.27 9.31
C HIS A 27 0.50 14.02 10.12
N GLY A 28 0.14 12.75 10.30
CA GLY A 28 -1.08 12.32 10.99
C GLY A 28 -2.37 12.43 10.17
N HIS A 29 -2.32 12.94 8.93
CA HIS A 29 -3.52 13.03 8.09
C HIS A 29 -4.06 11.64 7.73
N PRO A 30 -5.35 11.35 7.94
CA PRO A 30 -5.93 10.07 7.58
C PRO A 30 -6.03 9.94 6.05
N VAL A 31 -5.57 8.82 5.52
CA VAL A 31 -5.54 8.56 4.08
C VAL A 31 -6.06 7.16 3.75
N ARG A 32 -6.55 7.02 2.52
CA ARG A 32 -6.77 5.73 1.89
C ARG A 32 -5.83 5.67 0.70
N ILE A 33 -5.01 4.62 0.63
CA ILE A 33 -4.13 4.38 -0.51
C ILE A 33 -4.46 3.03 -1.11
N ALA A 34 -4.22 2.85 -2.40
CA ALA A 34 -4.37 1.55 -3.01
C ALA A 34 -3.46 1.38 -4.21
N GLY A 35 -2.96 0.17 -4.39
CA GLY A 35 -1.98 -0.13 -5.42
C GLY A 35 -1.55 -1.58 -5.44
N LEU A 36 -0.68 -1.90 -6.39
CA LEU A 36 -0.03 -3.20 -6.51
C LEU A 36 1.07 -3.31 -5.46
N VAL A 37 1.18 -4.46 -4.78
CA VAL A 37 2.26 -4.67 -3.83
C VAL A 37 3.49 -5.15 -4.56
N THR A 38 4.53 -4.31 -4.60
CA THR A 38 5.78 -4.61 -5.31
C THR A 38 6.77 -5.33 -4.41
N HIS A 39 6.84 -4.93 -3.13
CA HIS A 39 7.76 -5.52 -2.16
C HIS A 39 7.13 -5.64 -0.77
N ARG A 40 7.60 -6.65 -0.02
CA ARG A 40 7.30 -6.86 1.40
C ARG A 40 8.57 -7.20 2.13
N GLN A 41 8.84 -6.52 3.23
CA GLN A 41 10.00 -6.79 4.06
C GLN A 41 9.57 -6.84 5.52
N ARG A 42 10.04 -7.86 6.24
CA ARG A 42 9.84 -7.99 7.69
C ARG A 42 11.18 -8.38 8.32
N PRO A 43 12.11 -7.42 8.47
CA PRO A 43 13.39 -7.68 9.08
C PRO A 43 13.21 -8.26 10.50
N PRO A 44 14.04 -9.23 10.92
CA PRO A 44 13.98 -9.78 12.28
C PRO A 44 14.13 -8.71 13.37
N THR A 45 14.88 -7.64 13.07
CA THR A 45 15.20 -6.53 13.97
C THR A 45 14.09 -5.47 14.05
N ALA A 46 13.06 -5.53 13.20
CA ALA A 46 12.02 -4.51 13.14
C ALA A 46 10.87 -4.71 14.14
N ASN A 47 11.08 -5.49 15.21
CA ASN A 47 10.07 -5.77 16.25
C ASN A 47 8.70 -6.19 15.68
N GLY A 48 8.72 -6.97 14.59
CA GLY A 48 7.51 -7.46 13.93
C GLY A 48 6.77 -6.44 13.05
N ILE A 49 7.32 -5.24 12.85
CA ILE A 49 6.86 -4.30 11.81
C ILE A 49 7.14 -4.90 10.43
N CYS A 50 6.20 -4.72 9.52
CA CYS A 50 6.37 -5.06 8.11
C CYS A 50 6.35 -3.79 7.27
N PHE A 51 7.29 -3.68 6.34
CA PHE A 51 7.34 -2.62 5.35
C PHE A 51 6.77 -3.15 4.03
N LEU A 52 5.84 -2.42 3.45
CA LEU A 52 5.31 -2.69 2.12
C LEU A 52 5.65 -1.53 1.20
N ASN A 53 5.85 -1.85 -0.08
CA ASN A 53 5.89 -0.84 -1.13
C ASN A 53 4.69 -1.09 -2.06
N LEU A 54 3.86 -0.07 -2.24
CA LEU A 54 2.74 -0.09 -3.19
C LEU A 54 3.09 0.73 -4.43
N GLU A 55 2.58 0.33 -5.58
CA GLU A 55 2.64 1.10 -6.82
C GLU A 55 1.22 1.45 -7.27
N ASP A 56 0.98 2.75 -7.47
CA ASP A 56 -0.18 3.26 -8.17
C ASP A 56 0.25 3.94 -9.49
N PRO A 57 -0.68 4.43 -10.34
CA PRO A 57 -0.30 5.02 -11.63
C PRO A 57 0.51 6.32 -11.53
N THR A 58 0.58 6.94 -10.35
CA THR A 58 1.26 8.21 -10.07
C THR A 58 2.60 8.03 -9.35
N GLY A 59 2.85 6.85 -8.77
CA GLY A 59 4.15 6.53 -8.20
C GLY A 59 4.13 5.44 -7.13
N MET A 60 5.21 5.42 -6.36
CA MET A 60 5.43 4.46 -5.27
C MET A 60 4.94 5.02 -3.93
N ILE A 61 4.41 4.15 -3.08
CA ILE A 61 3.95 4.48 -1.73
C ILE A 61 4.61 3.53 -0.73
N ASN A 62 5.39 4.10 0.17
CA ASN A 62 5.98 3.36 1.29
C ASN A 62 4.95 3.22 2.42
N VAL A 63 4.77 1.99 2.89
CA VAL A 63 3.78 1.68 3.92
C VAL A 63 4.45 0.95 5.07
N ILE A 64 4.23 1.48 6.28
CA ILE A 64 4.65 0.86 7.53
C ILE A 64 3.45 0.15 8.12
N VAL A 65 3.54 -1.16 8.31
CA VAL A 65 2.49 -1.98 8.91
C VAL A 65 2.94 -2.38 10.32
N PRO A 66 2.33 -1.81 11.38
CA PRO A 66 2.63 -2.17 12.75
C PRO A 66 2.45 -3.66 13.02
N ALA A 67 3.22 -4.20 13.96
CA ALA A 67 3.19 -5.62 14.31
C ALA A 67 1.77 -6.13 14.64
N LYS A 68 0.99 -5.34 15.39
CA LYS A 68 -0.40 -5.65 15.73
C LYS A 68 -1.29 -5.72 14.48
N THR A 69 -1.17 -4.74 13.59
CA THR A 69 -1.92 -4.71 12.32
C THR A 69 -1.57 -5.92 11.46
N TRP A 70 -0.28 -6.23 11.31
CA TRP A 70 0.17 -7.38 10.52
C TRP A 70 -0.30 -8.72 11.09
N ALA A 71 -0.20 -8.90 12.41
CA ALA A 71 -0.61 -10.14 13.08
C ALA A 71 -2.10 -10.42 12.93
N ALA A 72 -2.92 -9.37 12.83
CA ALA A 72 -4.37 -9.47 12.65
C ALA A 72 -4.81 -9.81 11.21
N LEU A 73 -3.91 -9.74 10.22
CA LEU A 73 -4.27 -10.03 8.82
C LEU A 73 -4.51 -11.52 8.61
N ASP A 74 -5.52 -11.87 7.83
CA ASP A 74 -5.67 -13.23 7.33
C ASP A 74 -4.60 -13.57 6.27
N ARG A 75 -4.50 -14.85 5.91
CA ARG A 75 -3.51 -15.31 4.91
C ARG A 75 -3.75 -14.64 3.55
N ARG A 76 -5.01 -14.46 3.15
CA ARG A 76 -5.38 -13.87 1.86
C ARG A 76 -4.85 -12.43 1.73
N THR A 77 -5.03 -11.62 2.76
CA THR A 77 -4.61 -10.22 2.78
C THR A 77 -3.10 -10.09 2.86
N ARG A 78 -2.43 -10.94 3.66
CA ARG A 78 -0.95 -10.93 3.77
C ARG A 78 -0.27 -11.12 2.42
N TYR A 79 -0.81 -11.99 1.56
CA TYR A 79 -0.22 -12.36 0.27
C TYR A 79 -0.89 -11.72 -0.95
N ALA A 80 -1.86 -10.82 -0.77
CA ALA A 80 -2.59 -10.22 -1.88
C ALA A 80 -1.69 -9.39 -2.81
N GLY A 81 -1.76 -9.60 -4.13
CA GLY A 81 -1.00 -8.81 -5.10
C GLY A 81 -1.38 -7.33 -5.16
N ALA A 82 -2.55 -6.95 -4.65
CA ALA A 82 -3.01 -5.56 -4.57
C ALA A 82 -3.79 -5.32 -3.28
N LEU A 83 -3.64 -4.13 -2.71
CA LEU A 83 -4.21 -3.77 -1.41
C LEU A 83 -4.88 -2.40 -1.46
N LEU A 84 -5.99 -2.27 -0.74
CA LEU A 84 -6.50 -1.01 -0.22
C LEU A 84 -6.08 -0.89 1.25
N ILE A 85 -5.47 0.23 1.59
CA ILE A 85 -4.93 0.49 2.93
C ILE A 85 -5.55 1.77 3.46
N HIS A 86 -6.12 1.68 4.66
CA HIS A 86 -6.50 2.81 5.46
C HIS A 86 -5.39 3.05 6.48
N GLY A 87 -4.90 4.28 6.53
CA GLY A 87 -3.78 4.63 7.39
C GLY A 87 -3.70 6.11 7.65
N THR A 88 -2.54 6.52 8.16
CA THR A 88 -2.21 7.93 8.39
C THR A 88 -0.87 8.25 7.76
N VAL A 89 -0.74 9.46 7.22
CA VAL A 89 0.55 9.97 6.72
C VAL A 89 1.54 10.06 7.87
N GLU A 90 2.73 9.51 7.66
CA GLU A 90 3.88 9.66 8.53
C GLU A 90 4.98 10.36 7.74
N SER A 91 5.13 11.66 7.95
CA SER A 91 6.27 12.42 7.43
C SER A 91 7.38 12.40 8.47
N LYS A 92 8.54 11.85 8.12
CA LYS A 92 9.72 11.84 8.98
C LYS A 92 10.99 12.01 8.13
N ASP A 93 11.86 12.92 8.54
CA ASP A 93 13.18 13.15 7.93
C ASP A 93 13.13 13.31 6.39
N GLY A 94 12.12 14.04 5.89
CA GLY A 94 11.93 14.29 4.45
C GLY A 94 11.31 13.13 3.66
N SER A 95 11.07 11.98 4.28
CA SER A 95 10.35 10.86 3.68
C SER A 95 8.89 10.84 4.10
N VAL A 96 8.01 10.44 3.17
CA VAL A 96 6.57 10.31 3.39
C VAL A 96 6.20 8.83 3.33
N ASN A 97 5.71 8.32 4.45
CA ASN A 97 5.20 6.96 4.59
C ASN A 97 3.71 6.99 4.91
N VAL A 98 3.05 5.83 4.81
CA VAL A 98 1.71 5.62 5.34
C VAL A 98 1.78 4.57 6.45
N LEU A 99 1.38 4.95 7.66
CA LEU A 99 1.21 4.04 8.78
C LEU A 99 -0.13 3.32 8.64
N ALA A 100 -0.09 2.00 8.40
CA ALA A 100 -1.27 1.22 8.09
C ALA A 100 -2.08 0.84 9.36
N GLY A 101 -3.37 1.18 9.35
CA GLY A 101 -4.33 0.76 10.37
C GLY A 101 -5.20 -0.43 9.94
N ARG A 102 -5.61 -0.47 8.67
CA ARG A 102 -6.41 -1.57 8.10
C ARG A 102 -6.02 -1.83 6.66
N LEU A 103 -5.87 -3.10 6.32
CA LEU A 103 -5.55 -3.54 4.96
C LEU A 103 -6.66 -4.45 4.45
N SER A 104 -6.97 -4.40 3.16
CA SER A 104 -7.94 -5.28 2.53
C SER A 104 -7.51 -5.59 1.10
N PRO A 105 -7.63 -6.85 0.63
CA PRO A 105 -7.29 -7.22 -0.73
C PRO A 105 -8.25 -6.53 -1.71
N ILE A 106 -7.73 -6.06 -2.83
CA ILE A 106 -8.53 -5.55 -3.94
C ILE A 106 -8.17 -6.26 -5.23
N VAL A 107 -9.13 -6.32 -6.16
CA VAL A 107 -8.91 -6.86 -7.50
C VAL A 107 -8.76 -5.69 -8.46
N ILE A 108 -7.55 -5.51 -8.96
CA ILE A 108 -7.26 -4.54 -10.02
C ILE A 108 -7.29 -5.32 -11.35
N GLY A 109 -8.16 -4.91 -12.26
CA GLY A 109 -8.54 -5.69 -13.45
C GLY A 109 -7.35 -6.17 -14.28
N GLY A 110 -7.34 -7.48 -14.58
CA GLY A 110 -6.61 -8.08 -15.70
C GLY A 110 -5.16 -8.53 -15.44
N ALA A 111 -4.49 -8.09 -14.38
CA ALA A 111 -3.19 -8.67 -14.02
C ALA A 111 -3.44 -9.98 -13.24
N PRO A 112 -2.99 -11.15 -13.73
CA PRO A 112 -3.01 -12.35 -12.93
C PRO A 112 -2.25 -12.09 -11.64
N ASP A 113 -2.71 -12.69 -10.56
CA ASP A 113 -2.06 -12.82 -9.25
C ASP A 113 -0.67 -13.45 -9.40
N ARG A 114 0.26 -12.72 -10.02
CA ARG A 114 1.66 -13.08 -10.15
C ARG A 114 2.34 -12.41 -8.99
N SER A 115 2.27 -13.10 -7.84
CA SER A 115 3.47 -13.36 -7.04
C SER A 115 4.67 -13.44 -7.97
N ARG A 116 5.39 -12.31 -8.13
CA ARG A 116 6.64 -12.29 -8.87
C ARG A 116 7.66 -13.00 -8.00
N SER A 117 7.83 -14.29 -8.31
CA SER A 117 8.97 -15.10 -7.95
C SER A 117 10.24 -14.32 -8.29
N PHE A 118 11.02 -13.95 -7.28
CA PHE A 118 12.43 -13.63 -7.48
C PHE A 118 13.14 -14.97 -7.71
N ARG A 119 13.87 -15.05 -8.83
CA ARG A 119 14.81 -16.12 -9.13
C ARG A 119 16.17 -15.72 -8.59
#